data_AF-A0A2S4PJ46-F1
#
_entry.id   AF-A0A2S4PJ46-F1
#
_cell.length_a   1.000
_cell.length_b   1.000
_cell.length_c   1.000
_cell.angle_alpha   90.00
_cell.angle_beta   90.00
_cell.angle_gamma   90.00
#
_symmetry.space_group_name_H-M   'P 1'
#
loop_
_entity.id
_entity.type
_entity.pdbx_description
1 polymer ?
#
loop_
_entity_poly.entity_id
_entity_poly.type
_entity_poly.pdbx_seq_one_letter_code
_entity_poly.pdbx_strand_id
1 'polypeptide(L)'
;MIVRRDQKNEMEDDLASVEGRISHEIQAHDYDTIRHEEELEQLLMQNSQDDNSTSVLTQKDLNTLFPRNKLNLHQDELIEKEILKNEKNRHRNKRKEFLDAGQNSEEEVELLFEIEEGVLTDSSNGAVEKRKHSHRKRFNLNQSKSTTTIWQTKYFISCLVTIGLFTFLLLTLKLKLKSKGPQLITKMKSNGTTLFAPTTILISLDGFRPDFLNRGITPRLNAMRDEGFAPAYMLPSFPSVTFPNHYTLVTGLYPESHGIVSNLFWDDDLKEKFYYTEPDAMNKKWWGGEPIWVTAEKQGVKTAVHMWPGSEAHIMDIEPTYLDKFNYKTTIKEKTDRVLELLDKGASQDCSDQVSRPQLIAAYVPHVDIDGHFYGPNTTEIRSTISDADNMLNEIYLGLERRNLTDIVNIVVVSDHGMATTDIDRMIQLDDLLD
;
A
#
# COMPACT_ATOMS: atom_id res chain seq x y z
N MET A 1 -38.06 -3.10 -15.82
CA MET A 1 -37.89 -2.70 -17.24
C MET A 1 -38.63 -1.41 -17.60
N ILE A 2 -38.87 -0.50 -16.64
CA ILE A 2 -39.48 0.82 -16.84
C ILE A 2 -38.76 1.79 -15.89
N VAL A 3 -37.50 2.09 -16.19
CA VAL A 3 -36.70 3.18 -15.55
C VAL A 3 -35.64 3.67 -16.55
N ARG A 4 -35.19 2.81 -17.48
CA ARG A 4 -34.20 3.14 -18.54
C ARG A 4 -34.70 4.07 -19.66
N ARG A 5 -35.98 4.47 -19.69
CA ARG A 5 -36.53 5.26 -20.81
C ARG A 5 -36.46 6.76 -20.58
N ASP A 6 -36.61 7.21 -19.33
CA ASP A 6 -36.59 8.65 -19.02
C ASP A 6 -35.16 9.21 -18.92
N GLN A 7 -34.17 8.38 -18.55
CA GLN A 7 -32.75 8.74 -18.56
C GLN A 7 -32.16 8.98 -19.95
N LYS A 8 -32.81 8.46 -21.00
CA LYS A 8 -32.32 8.59 -22.39
C LYS A 8 -32.67 9.96 -22.99
N ASN A 9 -33.80 10.55 -22.58
CA ASN A 9 -34.28 11.81 -23.15
C ASN A 9 -33.61 13.04 -22.52
N GLU A 10 -33.27 13.01 -21.22
CA GLU A 10 -32.56 14.13 -20.58
C GLU A 10 -31.08 14.20 -21.00
N MET A 11 -30.44 13.07 -21.31
CA MET A 11 -29.07 13.04 -21.85
C MET A 11 -29.00 13.40 -23.34
N GLU A 12 -30.00 13.05 -24.15
CA GLU A 12 -30.04 13.41 -25.59
C GLU A 12 -30.16 14.94 -25.80
N ASP A 13 -30.89 15.64 -24.93
CA ASP A 13 -31.03 17.11 -25.00
C ASP A 13 -29.76 17.86 -24.56
N ASP A 14 -29.00 17.32 -23.60
CA ASP A 14 -27.70 17.88 -23.19
C ASP A 14 -26.58 17.58 -24.21
N LEU A 15 -26.61 16.40 -24.85
CA LEU A 15 -25.68 16.01 -25.93
C LEU A 15 -25.86 16.86 -27.20
N ALA A 16 -27.09 17.23 -27.54
CA ALA A 16 -27.38 18.11 -28.68
C ALA A 16 -26.79 19.53 -28.53
N SER A 17 -26.51 19.96 -27.28
CA SER A 17 -25.88 21.25 -27.00
C SER A 17 -24.34 21.22 -27.08
N VAL A 18 -23.72 20.04 -26.96
CA VAL A 18 -22.26 19.82 -26.96
C VAL A 18 -21.73 19.48 -28.36
N GLU A 19 -22.53 18.85 -29.23
CA GLU A 19 -22.17 18.57 -30.64
C GLU A 19 -21.86 19.84 -31.47
N GLY A 20 -22.24 21.03 -30.98
CA GLY A 20 -22.12 22.29 -31.72
C GLY A 20 -20.74 22.96 -31.71
N ARG A 21 -19.70 22.43 -31.05
CA ARG A 21 -18.39 23.13 -30.93
C ARG A 21 -17.16 22.22 -30.92
N ILE A 22 -17.12 21.21 -31.77
CA ILE A 22 -15.87 20.47 -32.02
C ILE A 22 -15.15 21.13 -33.20
N SER A 23 -13.93 21.65 -32.99
CA SER A 23 -13.15 22.21 -34.09
C SER A 23 -12.66 21.08 -35.00
N HIS A 24 -12.68 21.31 -36.32
CA HIS A 24 -12.21 20.34 -37.32
C HIS A 24 -10.76 19.86 -37.06
N GLU A 25 -9.93 20.70 -36.45
CA GLU A 25 -8.56 20.39 -36.06
C GLU A 25 -8.49 19.30 -34.98
N ILE A 26 -9.45 19.30 -34.05
CA ILE A 26 -9.53 18.32 -32.97
C ILE A 26 -9.90 16.93 -33.53
N GLN A 27 -10.91 16.85 -34.41
CA GLN A 27 -11.30 15.59 -35.03
C GLN A 27 -10.20 15.00 -35.91
N ALA A 28 -9.46 15.85 -36.63
CA ALA A 28 -8.32 15.41 -37.42
C ALA A 28 -7.22 14.79 -36.54
N HIS A 29 -6.93 15.40 -35.39
CA HIS A 29 -5.93 14.88 -34.45
C HIS A 29 -6.33 13.53 -33.83
N ASP A 30 -7.61 13.35 -33.50
CA ASP A 30 -8.11 12.08 -32.97
C ASP A 30 -7.99 10.97 -34.03
N TYR A 31 -8.31 11.29 -35.30
CA TYR A 31 -8.16 10.36 -36.43
C TYR A 31 -6.69 9.96 -36.67
N ASP A 32 -5.77 10.93 -36.59
CA ASP A 32 -4.33 10.67 -36.72
C ASP A 32 -3.81 9.80 -35.57
N THR A 33 -4.31 10.00 -34.34
CA THR A 33 -3.91 9.22 -33.16
C THR A 33 -4.36 7.76 -33.31
N ILE A 34 -5.61 7.52 -33.69
CA ILE A 34 -6.14 6.17 -33.94
C ILE A 34 -5.32 5.47 -35.01
N ARG A 35 -5.04 6.15 -36.13
CA ARG A 35 -4.23 5.59 -37.20
C ARG A 35 -2.81 5.25 -36.74
N HIS A 36 -2.19 6.10 -35.92
CA HIS A 36 -0.84 5.84 -35.40
C HIS A 36 -0.82 4.63 -34.45
N GLU A 37 -1.88 4.43 -33.67
CA GLU A 37 -2.05 3.24 -32.83
C GLU A 37 -2.24 1.98 -33.68
N GLU A 38 -3.10 2.02 -34.69
CA GLU A 38 -3.28 0.90 -35.61
C GLU A 38 -1.97 0.55 -36.32
N GLU A 39 -1.19 1.55 -36.74
CA GLU A 39 0.14 1.35 -37.35
C GLU A 39 1.14 0.75 -36.33
N LEU A 40 1.17 1.24 -35.09
CA LEU A 40 2.02 0.69 -34.03
C LEU A 40 1.63 -0.75 -33.67
N GLU A 41 0.34 -1.04 -33.57
CA GLU A 41 -0.19 -2.38 -33.32
C GLU A 41 0.16 -3.33 -34.46
N GLN A 42 0.02 -2.89 -35.72
CA GLN A 42 0.45 -3.69 -36.88
C GLN A 42 1.94 -4.01 -36.81
N LEU A 43 2.78 -3.04 -36.44
CA LEU A 43 4.22 -3.27 -36.27
C LEU A 43 4.54 -4.24 -35.12
N LEU A 44 3.83 -4.13 -33.99
CA LEU A 44 3.99 -5.06 -32.86
C LEU A 44 3.55 -6.48 -33.23
N MET A 45 2.42 -6.62 -33.94
CA MET A 45 1.94 -7.90 -34.44
C MET A 45 2.91 -8.50 -35.48
N GLN A 46 3.46 -7.67 -36.38
CA GLN A 46 4.40 -8.10 -37.40
C GLN A 46 5.74 -8.55 -36.80
N ASN A 47 6.27 -7.81 -35.81
CA ASN A 47 7.46 -8.24 -35.06
C ASN A 47 7.21 -9.56 -34.29
N SER A 48 6.01 -9.78 -33.75
CA SER A 48 5.66 -11.04 -33.08
C SER A 48 5.55 -12.23 -34.05
N GLN A 49 5.22 -11.99 -35.32
CA GLN A 49 5.21 -13.01 -36.37
C GLN A 49 6.62 -13.34 -36.87
N ASP A 50 7.51 -12.35 -36.96
CA ASP A 50 8.91 -12.56 -37.34
C ASP A 50 9.69 -13.33 -36.26
N ASP A 51 9.42 -13.08 -34.97
CA ASP A 51 10.01 -13.82 -33.84
C ASP A 51 9.53 -15.27 -33.70
N ASN A 52 8.40 -15.64 -34.33
CA ASN A 52 7.93 -17.02 -34.43
C ASN A 52 8.60 -17.83 -35.55
N SER A 53 9.48 -17.21 -36.33
CA SER A 53 10.37 -17.92 -37.26
C SER A 53 11.75 -18.12 -36.61
N THR A 54 12.04 -19.38 -36.26
CA THR A 54 13.26 -19.82 -35.57
C THR A 54 14.55 -19.09 -35.99
N SER A 55 15.14 -18.32 -35.08
CA SER A 55 16.59 -18.21 -34.99
C SER A 55 17.03 -18.15 -33.52
N VAL A 56 17.76 -19.17 -33.09
CA VAL A 56 18.41 -19.20 -31.78
C VAL A 56 19.53 -18.16 -31.82
N LEU A 57 19.31 -17.00 -31.20
CA LEU A 57 20.33 -15.98 -31.03
C LEU A 57 21.48 -16.57 -30.21
N THR A 58 22.64 -16.72 -30.86
CA THR A 58 23.85 -17.17 -30.17
C THR A 58 24.49 -16.00 -29.44
N GLN A 59 25.20 -16.29 -28.35
CA GLN A 59 25.90 -15.32 -27.49
C GLN A 59 26.93 -14.44 -28.25
N LYS A 60 27.20 -14.74 -29.51
CA LYS A 60 28.08 -13.99 -30.41
C LYS A 60 27.40 -12.75 -31.01
N ASP A 61 26.08 -12.78 -31.22
CA ASP A 61 25.33 -11.70 -31.88
C ASP A 61 24.98 -10.54 -30.93
N LEU A 62 24.87 -10.84 -29.63
CA LEU A 62 24.66 -9.85 -28.56
C LEU A 62 25.85 -8.92 -28.33
N ASN A 63 27.07 -9.34 -28.68
CA ASN A 63 28.29 -8.54 -28.48
C ASN A 63 28.57 -7.54 -29.61
N THR A 64 27.87 -7.66 -30.75
CA THR A 64 28.01 -6.76 -31.91
C THR A 64 27.05 -5.57 -31.89
N LEU A 65 25.96 -5.63 -31.11
CA LEU A 65 24.97 -4.55 -31.02
C LEU A 65 25.24 -3.53 -29.90
N PHE A 66 26.11 -3.84 -28.92
CA PHE A 66 26.47 -2.93 -27.83
C PHE A 66 27.98 -3.00 -27.51
N PRO A 67 28.80 -2.01 -27.89
CA PRO A 67 30.20 -1.97 -27.50
C PRO A 67 30.30 -1.60 -26.01
N ARG A 68 30.57 -2.60 -25.15
CA ARG A 68 30.87 -2.37 -23.73
C ARG A 68 32.22 -1.69 -23.56
N ASN A 69 32.22 -0.46 -23.05
CA ASN A 69 33.41 0.16 -22.48
C ASN A 69 33.89 -0.67 -21.28
N LYS A 70 35.14 -1.13 -21.36
CA LYS A 70 35.84 -1.85 -20.29
C LYS A 70 36.07 -0.94 -19.09
N LEU A 71 35.38 -1.21 -17.98
CA LEU A 71 35.83 -0.87 -16.63
C LEU A 71 35.61 -2.08 -15.72
N ASN A 72 36.73 -2.64 -15.26
CA ASN A 72 36.96 -3.55 -14.12
C ASN A 72 35.90 -4.58 -13.74
N LEU A 73 35.81 -5.66 -14.52
CA LEU A 73 34.97 -6.84 -14.26
C LEU A 73 35.59 -7.89 -13.31
N HIS A 74 36.71 -7.60 -12.64
CA HIS A 74 37.37 -8.59 -11.76
C HIS A 74 37.05 -8.46 -10.27
N GLN A 75 36.33 -7.41 -9.86
CA GLN A 75 35.98 -7.20 -8.46
C GLN A 75 34.56 -7.69 -8.12
N ASP A 76 33.62 -7.58 -9.06
CA ASP A 76 32.24 -8.02 -8.87
C ASP A 76 32.07 -9.55 -8.91
N GLU A 77 32.85 -10.25 -9.74
CA GLU A 77 32.82 -11.72 -9.82
C GLU A 77 33.37 -12.40 -8.55
N LEU A 78 34.20 -11.70 -7.78
CA LEU A 78 34.70 -12.17 -6.49
C LEU A 78 33.68 -11.92 -5.37
N ILE A 79 32.97 -10.79 -5.40
CA ILE A 79 31.92 -10.45 -4.43
C ILE A 79 30.71 -11.38 -4.60
N GLU A 80 30.30 -11.68 -5.83
CA GLU A 80 29.17 -12.56 -6.11
C GLU A 80 29.45 -14.01 -5.68
N LYS A 81 30.68 -14.50 -5.88
CA LYS A 81 31.11 -15.82 -5.37
C LYS A 81 31.19 -15.88 -3.84
N GLU A 82 31.49 -14.76 -3.18
CA GLU A 82 31.55 -14.68 -1.72
C GLU A 82 30.15 -14.63 -1.09
N ILE A 83 29.20 -13.93 -1.73
CA ILE A 83 27.78 -13.90 -1.34
C ILE A 83 27.15 -15.29 -1.50
N LEU A 84 27.36 -15.96 -2.63
CA LEU A 84 26.81 -17.30 -2.88
C LEU A 84 27.38 -18.37 -1.93
N LYS A 85 28.63 -18.20 -1.49
CA LYS A 85 29.29 -19.08 -0.51
C LYS A 85 28.75 -18.83 0.91
N ASN A 86 28.43 -17.59 1.26
CA ASN A 86 27.83 -17.23 2.54
C ASN A 86 26.37 -17.70 2.66
N GLU A 87 25.59 -17.66 1.57
CA GLU A 87 24.22 -18.18 1.56
C GLU A 87 24.16 -19.72 1.65
N LYS A 88 25.05 -20.43 0.95
CA LYS A 88 25.16 -21.90 1.09
C LYS A 88 25.57 -22.33 2.49
N ASN A 89 26.43 -21.57 3.17
CA ASN A 89 26.81 -21.86 4.56
C ASN A 89 25.66 -21.57 5.55
N ARG A 90 24.82 -20.55 5.28
CA ARG A 90 23.64 -20.23 6.10
C ARG A 90 22.57 -21.31 6.00
N HIS A 91 22.33 -21.87 4.81
CA HIS A 91 21.41 -23.00 4.63
C HIS A 91 21.94 -24.31 5.21
N ARG A 92 23.26 -24.52 5.21
CA ARG A 92 23.87 -25.72 5.78
C ARG A 92 23.86 -25.73 7.32
N ASN A 93 23.90 -24.56 7.96
CA ASN A 93 23.78 -24.44 9.42
C ASN A 93 22.33 -24.59 9.90
N LYS A 94 21.34 -24.06 9.18
CA LYS A 94 19.91 -24.30 9.51
C LYS A 94 19.48 -25.76 9.39
N ARG A 95 20.11 -26.52 8.49
CA ARG A 95 19.85 -27.98 8.35
C ARG A 95 20.57 -28.83 9.39
N LYS A 96 21.54 -28.29 10.13
CA LYS A 96 22.22 -28.98 11.25
C LYS A 96 21.53 -28.76 12.60
N GLU A 97 20.71 -27.72 12.75
CA GLU A 97 19.91 -27.51 13.97
C GLU A 97 18.60 -28.32 13.98
N PHE A 98 18.19 -28.92 12.86
CA PHE A 98 16.97 -29.73 12.75
C PHE A 98 17.20 -31.24 12.73
N LEU A 99 18.44 -31.71 12.92
CA LEU A 99 18.80 -33.14 12.85
C LEU A 99 19.42 -33.71 14.14
N ASP A 100 19.40 -32.96 15.25
CA ASP A 100 19.93 -33.43 16.55
C ASP A 100 18.92 -33.41 17.71
N ALA A 101 17.62 -33.28 17.39
CA ALA A 101 16.54 -33.37 18.37
C ALA A 101 15.57 -34.49 18.00
N GLY A 102 15.98 -35.73 18.28
CA GLY A 102 15.13 -36.90 18.10
C GLY A 102 15.79 -38.20 18.54
N GLN A 103 15.84 -38.45 19.86
CA GLN A 103 15.38 -39.71 20.45
C GLN A 103 15.54 -39.73 21.99
N ASN A 104 14.46 -40.21 22.63
CA ASN A 104 14.26 -40.60 24.04
C ASN A 104 13.90 -39.44 24.98
N SER A 105 12.81 -39.46 25.76
CA SER A 105 11.93 -40.56 26.17
C SER A 105 10.54 -40.04 26.57
N GLU A 106 9.61 -40.98 26.60
CA GLU A 106 8.19 -40.89 26.94
C GLU A 106 7.85 -40.18 28.27
N GLU A 107 6.57 -39.80 28.32
CA GLU A 107 5.77 -39.36 29.46
C GLU A 107 5.61 -37.84 29.64
N GLU A 108 4.33 -37.48 29.81
CA GLU A 108 3.76 -36.26 30.38
C GLU A 108 3.10 -35.22 29.45
N VAL A 109 1.76 -35.35 29.42
CA VAL A 109 0.75 -34.30 29.69
C VAL A 109 0.04 -33.72 28.46
N GLU A 110 -1.00 -34.46 28.08
CA GLU A 110 -2.25 -33.96 27.51
C GLU A 110 -3.15 -33.50 28.67
N LEU A 111 -3.57 -32.22 28.67
CA LEU A 111 -4.86 -31.69 29.17
C LEU A 111 -4.74 -30.18 29.43
N LEU A 112 -5.49 -29.37 28.67
CA LEU A 112 -6.33 -28.31 29.24
C LEU A 112 -7.22 -27.70 28.14
N PHE A 113 -8.54 -27.87 28.24
CA PHE A 113 -9.52 -26.78 28.21
C PHE A 113 -10.92 -27.36 28.43
N GLU A 114 -11.54 -27.04 29.57
CA GLU A 114 -12.99 -27.03 29.71
C GLU A 114 -13.38 -25.92 30.68
N ILE A 115 -14.21 -25.00 30.17
CA ILE A 115 -15.05 -24.08 30.94
C ILE A 115 -16.38 -24.79 31.05
N GLU A 116 -16.83 -25.09 32.26
CA GLU A 116 -18.19 -25.58 32.47
C GLU A 116 -18.89 -24.76 33.57
N GLU A 117 -19.94 -24.08 33.13
CA GLU A 117 -21.03 -23.58 33.94
C GLU A 117 -21.81 -24.74 34.54
N GLY A 118 -22.02 -24.69 35.86
CA GLY A 118 -23.35 -24.94 36.42
C GLY A 118 -23.78 -26.39 36.74
N VAL A 119 -24.46 -26.46 37.89
CA VAL A 119 -25.54 -27.39 38.24
C VAL A 119 -25.20 -28.65 39.04
N LEU A 120 -25.26 -28.44 40.37
CA LEU A 120 -26.04 -29.16 41.40
C LEU A 120 -25.90 -30.68 41.67
N THR A 121 -25.65 -30.94 42.98
CA THR A 121 -26.07 -32.08 43.84
C THR A 121 -25.37 -33.43 43.58
N ASP A 122 -24.89 -34.19 44.57
CA ASP A 122 -25.61 -34.60 45.78
C ASP A 122 -24.68 -35.17 46.89
N SER A 123 -25.08 -34.87 48.13
CA SER A 123 -25.06 -35.67 49.37
C SER A 123 -24.05 -36.80 49.68
N SER A 124 -23.38 -36.65 50.84
CA SER A 124 -23.40 -37.55 52.02
C SER A 124 -22.16 -38.37 52.46
N ASN A 125 -21.76 -38.04 53.69
CA ASN A 125 -21.56 -38.89 54.87
C ASN A 125 -20.30 -39.75 55.06
N GLY A 126 -19.76 -39.64 56.28
CA GLY A 126 -19.42 -40.84 57.06
C GLY A 126 -18.15 -40.73 57.88
N ALA A 127 -18.26 -40.21 59.09
CA ALA A 127 -17.16 -40.12 60.06
C ALA A 127 -16.99 -41.40 60.91
N VAL A 128 -15.85 -41.40 61.62
CA VAL A 128 -15.59 -41.98 62.95
C VAL A 128 -14.85 -43.32 63.00
N GLU A 129 -13.60 -43.27 63.50
CA GLU A 129 -12.96 -44.35 64.23
C GLU A 129 -12.68 -43.96 65.71
N LYS A 130 -12.65 -44.99 66.56
CA LYS A 130 -12.94 -44.97 68.00
C LYS A 130 -11.76 -44.57 68.92
N ARG A 131 -12.14 -43.79 69.94
CA ARG A 131 -11.79 -43.84 71.38
C ARG A 131 -10.31 -43.84 71.87
N LYS A 132 -9.98 -42.67 72.45
CA LYS A 132 -9.57 -42.36 73.85
C LYS A 132 -8.26 -42.90 74.47
N HIS A 133 -7.36 -41.92 74.67
CA HIS A 133 -6.69 -41.47 75.91
C HIS A 133 -5.97 -42.45 76.86
N SER A 134 -4.67 -42.18 77.09
CA SER A 134 -4.18 -41.67 78.39
C SER A 134 -2.79 -41.02 78.30
N HIS A 135 -2.58 -40.00 79.14
CA HIS A 135 -1.34 -39.21 79.35
C HIS A 135 -0.19 -40.08 79.91
N ARG A 136 1.11 -39.76 79.79
CA ARG A 136 1.81 -38.58 80.34
C ARG A 136 3.34 -38.68 80.10
N LYS A 137 4.00 -37.51 79.97
CA LYS A 137 5.42 -37.17 80.31
C LYS A 137 6.58 -37.49 79.33
N ARG A 138 6.89 -36.48 78.49
CA ARG A 138 8.16 -35.71 78.37
C ARG A 138 9.42 -36.25 79.06
N PHE A 139 10.53 -36.45 78.32
CA PHE A 139 11.59 -35.43 78.08
C PHE A 139 12.73 -35.97 77.17
N ASN A 140 12.87 -35.34 76.00
CA ASN A 140 14.08 -34.88 75.28
C ASN A 140 15.39 -35.68 75.26
N LEU A 141 15.93 -35.86 74.03
CA LEU A 141 17.14 -35.12 73.60
C LEU A 141 17.27 -35.04 72.06
N ASN A 142 17.24 -33.81 71.55
CA ASN A 142 17.99 -33.21 70.43
C ASN A 142 18.28 -34.01 69.14
N GLN A 143 17.88 -33.44 67.98
CA GLN A 143 18.85 -32.78 67.10
C GLN A 143 18.21 -31.85 66.04
N SER A 144 18.56 -30.57 66.16
CA SER A 144 18.94 -29.60 65.12
C SER A 144 18.58 -29.89 63.65
N LYS A 145 17.78 -29.00 63.05
CA LYS A 145 17.83 -28.52 61.64
C LYS A 145 16.73 -27.47 61.43
N SER A 146 16.93 -26.24 61.91
CA SER A 146 15.98 -25.13 61.63
C SER A 146 16.66 -23.77 61.75
N THR A 147 17.58 -23.46 60.84
CA THR A 147 18.11 -22.10 60.64
C THR A 147 18.56 -21.81 59.20
N THR A 148 18.81 -22.83 58.36
CA THR A 148 19.28 -22.65 56.97
C THR A 148 18.18 -22.34 55.95
N THR A 149 16.94 -22.77 56.17
CA THR A 149 15.82 -22.60 55.23
C THR A 149 15.23 -21.19 55.22
N ILE A 150 15.34 -20.44 56.33
CA ILE A 150 14.80 -19.07 56.45
C ILE A 150 15.71 -18.04 55.74
N TRP A 151 17.03 -18.24 55.78
CA TRP A 151 17.94 -17.39 55.03
C TRP A 151 17.80 -17.64 53.53
N GLN A 152 17.78 -18.90 53.09
CA GLN A 152 17.62 -19.24 51.67
C GLN A 152 16.32 -18.70 51.06
N THR A 153 15.20 -18.76 51.78
CA THR A 153 13.92 -18.17 51.34
C THR A 153 13.95 -16.65 51.27
N LYS A 154 14.63 -15.96 52.21
CA LYS A 154 14.81 -14.50 52.15
C LYS A 154 15.69 -14.06 50.97
N TYR A 155 16.76 -14.79 50.68
CA TYR A 155 17.61 -14.52 49.51
C TYR A 155 16.89 -14.81 48.19
N PHE A 156 16.06 -15.86 48.17
CA PHE A 156 15.23 -16.19 47.01
C PHE A 156 14.18 -15.10 46.72
N ILE A 157 13.47 -14.63 47.76
CA ILE A 157 12.51 -13.52 47.64
C ILE A 157 13.23 -12.23 47.22
N SER A 158 14.40 -11.93 47.82
CA SER A 158 15.20 -10.77 47.42
C SER A 158 15.66 -10.86 45.96
N CYS A 159 16.06 -12.05 45.48
CA CYS A 159 16.42 -12.25 44.08
C CYS A 159 15.22 -12.02 43.15
N LEU A 160 14.04 -12.55 43.48
CA LEU A 160 12.81 -12.33 42.71
C LEU A 160 12.44 -10.84 42.64
N VAL A 161 12.55 -10.11 43.75
CA VAL A 161 12.31 -8.66 43.78
C VAL A 161 13.33 -7.91 42.93
N THR A 162 14.62 -8.26 43.01
CA THR A 162 15.65 -7.63 42.17
C THR A 162 15.47 -7.91 40.68
N ILE A 163 15.06 -9.13 40.32
CA ILE A 163 14.75 -9.51 38.94
C ILE A 163 13.52 -8.72 38.46
N GLY A 164 12.46 -8.63 39.27
CA GLY A 164 11.27 -7.85 38.96
C GLY A 164 11.54 -6.35 38.79
N LEU A 165 12.42 -5.79 39.63
CA LEU A 165 12.85 -4.38 39.49
C LEU A 165 13.72 -4.18 38.25
N PHE A 166 14.58 -5.14 37.92
CA PHE A 166 15.42 -5.08 36.72
C PHE A 166 14.60 -5.22 35.44
N THR A 167 13.60 -6.11 35.40
CA THR A 167 12.69 -6.23 34.25
C THR A 167 11.81 -4.99 34.11
N PHE A 168 11.33 -4.41 35.21
CA PHE A 168 10.61 -3.12 35.20
C PHE A 168 11.51 -1.97 34.71
N LEU A 169 12.78 -1.93 35.13
CA LEU A 169 13.76 -0.95 34.64
C LEU A 169 14.03 -1.13 33.13
N LEU A 170 14.19 -2.36 32.66
CA LEU A 170 14.35 -2.64 31.23
C LEU A 170 13.09 -2.28 30.43
N LEU A 171 11.90 -2.50 30.98
CA LEU A 171 10.63 -2.12 30.35
C LEU A 171 10.51 -0.60 30.25
N THR A 172 10.79 0.13 31.33
CA THR A 172 10.77 1.60 31.33
C THR A 172 11.85 2.19 30.42
N LEU A 173 13.03 1.58 30.35
CA LEU A 173 14.08 1.96 29.40
C LEU A 173 13.66 1.69 27.95
N LYS A 174 13.03 0.53 27.67
CA LYS A 174 12.48 0.19 26.35
C LYS A 174 11.39 1.18 25.94
N LEU A 175 10.49 1.56 26.85
CA LEU A 175 9.46 2.58 26.61
C LEU A 175 10.08 3.96 26.35
N LYS A 176 11.14 4.33 27.09
CA LYS A 176 11.85 5.61 26.92
C LYS A 176 12.67 5.66 25.63
N LEU A 177 13.25 4.53 25.21
CA LEU A 177 13.97 4.38 23.94
C LEU A 177 13.01 4.33 22.74
N LYS A 178 11.79 3.80 22.90
CA LYS A 178 10.76 3.78 21.85
C LYS A 178 10.12 5.16 21.61
N SER A 179 10.31 6.12 22.51
CA SER A 179 9.63 7.43 22.50
C SER A 179 10.32 8.52 21.67
N LYS A 180 11.52 8.30 21.11
CA LYS A 180 12.20 9.32 20.31
C LYS A 180 12.76 8.72 19.04
N GLY A 181 11.87 8.47 18.08
CA GLY A 181 12.28 8.44 16.68
C GLY A 181 13.03 9.74 16.34
N PRO A 182 13.95 9.72 15.37
CA PRO A 182 14.61 10.93 14.92
C PRO A 182 13.54 11.93 14.47
N GLN A 183 13.39 13.05 15.19
CA GLN A 183 12.59 14.15 14.68
C GLN A 183 13.33 14.70 13.48
N LEU A 184 12.74 14.52 12.29
CA LEU A 184 13.17 15.24 11.10
C LEU A 184 13.12 16.73 11.43
N ILE A 185 14.27 17.39 11.43
CA ILE A 185 14.34 18.86 11.50
C ILE A 185 13.88 19.37 10.14
N THR A 186 12.57 19.41 9.97
CA THR A 186 11.95 19.90 8.74
C THR A 186 12.11 21.41 8.71
N LYS A 187 12.83 21.93 7.71
CA LYS A 187 12.98 23.38 7.51
C LYS A 187 11.63 23.97 7.13
N MET A 188 11.02 24.69 8.07
CA MET A 188 9.77 25.41 7.84
C MET A 188 9.99 26.52 6.81
N LYS A 189 9.01 26.72 5.92
CA LYS A 189 8.91 27.82 4.95
C LYS A 189 7.78 28.75 5.36
N SER A 190 7.85 30.03 5.02
CA SER A 190 6.77 30.98 5.31
C SER A 190 6.08 31.41 4.03
N ASN A 191 4.75 31.50 4.06
CA ASN A 191 3.95 32.12 3.00
C ASN A 191 3.71 33.62 3.24
N GLY A 192 4.40 34.22 4.22
CA GLY A 192 4.23 35.62 4.64
C GLY A 192 3.29 35.84 5.82
N THR A 193 2.39 34.89 6.14
CA THR A 193 1.48 35.00 7.29
C THR A 193 1.70 33.92 8.33
N THR A 194 1.99 32.69 7.90
CA THR A 194 2.23 31.55 8.80
C THR A 194 3.44 30.72 8.33
N LEU A 195 3.91 29.85 9.22
CA LEU A 195 4.97 28.87 8.92
C LEU A 195 4.34 27.54 8.50
N PHE A 196 4.87 26.99 7.41
CA PHE A 196 4.47 25.73 6.82
C PHE A 196 5.66 24.79 6.79
N ALA A 197 5.42 23.53 7.11
CA ALA A 197 6.34 22.50 6.68
C ALA A 197 6.17 22.28 5.16
N PRO A 198 7.20 21.79 4.45
CA PRO A 198 7.06 21.33 3.08
C PRO A 198 5.94 20.30 2.99
N THR A 199 4.99 20.56 2.11
CA THR A 199 3.82 19.69 1.89
C THR A 199 3.91 19.09 0.49
N THR A 200 3.58 17.81 0.35
CA THR A 200 3.47 17.13 -0.94
C THR A 200 2.02 16.73 -1.18
N ILE A 201 1.49 17.11 -2.33
CA ILE A 201 0.19 16.66 -2.82
C ILE A 201 0.46 15.65 -3.93
N LEU A 202 0.08 14.40 -3.71
CA LEU A 202 0.16 13.31 -4.67
C LEU A 202 -1.22 13.08 -5.27
N ILE A 203 -1.38 13.33 -6.57
CA ILE A 203 -2.65 13.18 -7.28
C ILE A 203 -2.48 12.07 -8.30
N SER A 204 -3.31 11.02 -8.20
CA SER A 204 -3.40 9.99 -9.22
C SER A 204 -4.60 10.23 -10.12
N LEU A 205 -4.35 10.35 -11.42
CA LEU A 205 -5.35 10.35 -12.48
C LEU A 205 -5.39 8.95 -13.07
N ASP A 206 -6.42 8.17 -12.75
CA ASP A 206 -6.53 6.77 -13.18
C ASP A 206 -6.64 6.67 -14.70
N GLY A 207 -5.93 5.71 -15.30
CA GLY A 207 -5.98 5.44 -16.74
C GLY A 207 -5.51 6.61 -17.63
N PHE A 208 -4.82 7.60 -17.05
CA PHE A 208 -4.34 8.77 -17.76
C PHE A 208 -3.10 8.42 -18.58
N ARG A 209 -3.34 8.03 -19.83
CA ARG A 209 -2.29 7.62 -20.76
C ARG A 209 -1.41 8.83 -21.18
N PRO A 210 -0.08 8.67 -21.32
CA PRO A 210 0.83 9.77 -21.60
C PRO A 210 0.52 10.60 -22.86
N ASP A 211 -0.06 10.00 -23.90
CA ASP A 211 -0.41 10.70 -25.14
C ASP A 211 -1.52 11.73 -24.97
N PHE A 212 -2.34 11.62 -23.91
CA PHE A 212 -3.43 12.56 -23.64
C PHE A 212 -2.92 13.99 -23.47
N LEU A 213 -1.66 14.17 -23.03
CA LEU A 213 -0.99 15.47 -22.92
C LEU A 213 -0.82 16.19 -24.27
N ASN A 214 -0.78 15.44 -25.37
CA ASN A 214 -0.50 15.98 -26.71
C ASN A 214 -1.77 16.40 -27.46
N ARG A 215 -2.96 16.16 -26.89
CA ARG A 215 -4.27 16.39 -27.54
C ARG A 215 -4.74 17.84 -27.54
N GLY A 216 -3.93 18.76 -27.01
CA GLY A 216 -4.25 20.20 -26.95
C GLY A 216 -5.35 20.59 -25.95
N ILE A 217 -5.77 19.67 -25.07
CA ILE A 217 -6.87 19.88 -24.10
C ILE A 217 -6.40 19.88 -22.63
N THR A 218 -5.09 19.81 -22.40
CA THR A 218 -4.52 19.78 -21.04
C THR A 218 -3.51 20.92 -20.82
N PRO A 219 -3.94 22.19 -20.94
CA PRO A 219 -3.04 23.34 -20.82
C PRO A 219 -2.32 23.41 -19.47
N ARG A 220 -2.97 23.06 -18.35
CA ARG A 220 -2.33 23.14 -17.03
C ARG A 220 -1.28 22.07 -16.83
N LEU A 221 -1.56 20.81 -17.20
CA LEU A 221 -0.58 19.72 -17.16
C LEU A 221 0.62 20.01 -18.05
N ASN A 222 0.38 20.56 -19.26
CA ASN A 222 1.48 20.98 -20.14
C ASN A 222 2.31 22.10 -19.51
N ALA A 223 1.67 23.10 -18.89
CA ALA A 223 2.39 24.13 -18.15
C ALA A 223 3.16 23.56 -16.95
N MET A 224 2.62 22.58 -16.22
CA MET A 224 3.34 21.88 -15.14
C MET A 224 4.57 21.13 -15.65
N ARG A 225 4.48 20.50 -16.83
CA ARG A 225 5.63 19.87 -17.49
C ARG A 225 6.71 20.91 -17.82
N ASP A 226 6.31 22.04 -18.38
CA ASP A 226 7.24 23.05 -18.88
C ASP A 226 7.88 23.88 -17.73
N GLU A 227 7.13 24.12 -16.65
CA GLU A 227 7.58 24.85 -15.44
C GLU A 227 8.32 23.94 -14.45
N GLY A 228 8.09 22.63 -14.52
CA GLY A 228 8.56 21.64 -13.55
C GLY A 228 9.44 20.55 -14.16
N PHE A 229 9.16 19.31 -13.77
CA PHE A 229 9.83 18.13 -14.29
C PHE A 229 8.78 17.09 -14.65
N ALA A 230 8.75 16.66 -15.91
CA ALA A 230 7.98 15.49 -16.32
C ALA A 230 8.79 14.61 -17.28
N PRO A 231 8.88 13.29 -17.04
CA PRO A 231 9.41 12.36 -18.02
C PRO A 231 8.42 12.20 -19.19
N ALA A 232 8.87 11.58 -20.30
CA ALA A 232 8.01 11.28 -21.43
C ALA A 232 6.85 10.33 -21.06
N TYR A 233 7.12 9.39 -20.16
CA TYR A 233 6.14 8.46 -19.59
C TYR A 233 6.69 7.85 -18.30
N MET A 234 5.81 7.20 -17.54
CA MET A 234 6.16 6.35 -16.40
C MET A 234 5.75 4.91 -16.74
N LEU A 235 6.64 3.94 -16.48
CA LEU A 235 6.33 2.54 -16.72
C LEU A 235 5.55 1.97 -15.52
N PRO A 236 4.35 1.40 -15.72
CA PRO A 236 3.63 0.71 -14.66
C PRO A 236 4.28 -0.65 -14.35
N SER A 237 4.00 -1.16 -13.16
CA SER A 237 4.21 -2.57 -12.85
C SER A 237 3.26 -3.45 -13.66
N PHE A 238 3.70 -4.67 -13.99
CA PHE A 238 2.83 -5.68 -14.57
C PHE A 238 2.09 -6.46 -13.47
N PRO A 239 0.78 -6.74 -13.60
CA PRO A 239 -0.12 -6.29 -14.66
C PRO A 239 -0.49 -4.80 -14.53
N SER A 240 -0.73 -4.13 -15.68
CA SER A 240 -1.11 -2.71 -15.75
C SER A 240 -2.59 -2.51 -15.37
N VAL A 241 -2.90 -2.76 -14.10
CA VAL A 241 -4.24 -2.65 -13.50
C VAL A 241 -4.20 -1.80 -12.24
N THR A 242 -5.37 -1.27 -11.88
CA THR A 242 -5.53 -0.19 -10.90
C THR A 242 -4.93 -0.46 -9.53
N PHE A 243 -5.40 -1.49 -8.82
CA PHE A 243 -5.02 -1.70 -7.42
C PHE A 243 -3.53 -2.04 -7.26
N PRO A 244 -2.95 -2.97 -8.04
CA PRO A 244 -1.52 -3.26 -7.99
C PRO A 244 -0.65 -2.02 -8.22
N ASN A 245 -0.95 -1.19 -9.22
CA ASN A 245 -0.11 -0.05 -9.56
C ASN A 245 -0.27 1.12 -8.58
N HIS A 246 -1.49 1.43 -8.15
CA HIS A 246 -1.71 2.42 -7.09
C HIS A 246 -1.03 2.04 -5.79
N TYR A 247 -0.96 0.75 -5.46
CA TYR A 247 -0.29 0.27 -4.27
C TYR A 247 1.24 0.22 -4.44
N THR A 248 1.73 -0.11 -5.64
CA THR A 248 3.15 0.05 -6.03
C THR A 248 3.59 1.50 -5.82
N LEU A 249 2.81 2.49 -6.29
CA LEU A 249 3.15 3.92 -6.20
C LEU A 249 3.41 4.40 -4.76
N VAL A 250 2.72 3.82 -3.79
CA VAL A 250 2.80 4.24 -2.38
C VAL A 250 3.68 3.34 -1.52
N THR A 251 4.07 2.15 -1.99
CA THR A 251 4.96 1.23 -1.27
C THR A 251 6.36 1.15 -1.86
N GLY A 252 6.52 1.46 -3.15
CA GLY A 252 7.76 1.24 -3.90
C GLY A 252 8.08 -0.25 -4.14
N LEU A 253 7.11 -1.14 -3.92
CA LEU A 253 7.25 -2.59 -4.08
C LEU A 253 6.58 -3.07 -5.37
N TYR A 254 7.06 -4.18 -5.92
CA TYR A 254 6.35 -4.88 -7.00
C TYR A 254 5.09 -5.59 -6.49
N PRO A 255 4.10 -5.86 -7.37
CA PRO A 255 2.90 -6.61 -7.04
C PRO A 255 3.12 -7.92 -6.31
N GLU A 256 4.12 -8.70 -6.73
CA GLU A 256 4.52 -9.95 -6.08
C GLU A 256 5.00 -9.79 -4.63
N SER A 257 5.51 -8.60 -4.27
CA SER A 257 6.08 -8.33 -2.94
C SER A 257 5.06 -7.70 -2.00
N HIS A 258 4.17 -6.86 -2.51
CA HIS A 258 3.15 -6.18 -1.69
C HIS A 258 1.83 -6.93 -1.62
N GLY A 259 1.68 -8.05 -2.35
CA GLY A 259 0.57 -9.00 -2.24
C GLY A 259 -0.62 -8.74 -3.18
N ILE A 260 -0.87 -7.47 -3.52
CA ILE A 260 -1.93 -7.09 -4.47
C ILE A 260 -1.47 -7.31 -5.92
N VAL A 261 -1.74 -8.49 -6.47
CA VAL A 261 -1.28 -8.89 -7.82
C VAL A 261 -2.26 -8.59 -8.95
N SER A 262 -3.54 -8.38 -8.63
CA SER A 262 -4.61 -8.07 -9.59
C SER A 262 -5.80 -7.43 -8.85
N ASN A 263 -6.76 -6.87 -9.58
CA ASN A 263 -8.06 -6.48 -9.03
C ASN A 263 -8.91 -7.71 -8.64
N LEU A 264 -8.55 -8.89 -9.15
CA LEU A 264 -9.19 -10.18 -8.90
C LEU A 264 -8.15 -11.31 -8.87
N PHE A 265 -8.03 -12.04 -7.76
CA PHE A 265 -7.15 -13.20 -7.68
C PHE A 265 -7.58 -14.19 -6.58
N TRP A 266 -7.03 -15.40 -6.64
CA TRP A 266 -7.19 -16.44 -5.63
C TRP A 266 -5.89 -16.59 -4.86
N ASP A 267 -5.98 -16.68 -3.53
CA ASP A 267 -4.84 -16.98 -2.68
C ASP A 267 -4.94 -18.43 -2.19
N ASP A 268 -3.91 -19.22 -2.50
CA ASP A 268 -3.90 -20.64 -2.19
C ASP A 268 -3.63 -20.94 -0.72
N ASP A 269 -2.97 -20.06 0.03
CA ASP A 269 -2.70 -20.28 1.45
C ASP A 269 -3.92 -19.90 2.30
N LEU A 270 -4.58 -18.79 1.95
CA LEU A 270 -5.80 -18.32 2.61
C LEU A 270 -7.03 -19.13 2.18
N LYS A 271 -6.98 -19.77 1.00
CA LYS A 271 -8.14 -20.40 0.34
C LYS A 271 -9.30 -19.41 0.17
N GLU A 272 -8.96 -18.18 -0.18
CA GLU A 272 -9.90 -17.08 -0.33
C GLU A 272 -9.68 -16.36 -1.66
N LYS A 273 -10.74 -15.74 -2.14
CA LYS A 273 -10.73 -14.93 -3.35
C LYS A 273 -10.68 -13.45 -2.97
N PHE A 274 -9.69 -12.74 -3.50
CA PHE A 274 -9.67 -11.29 -3.45
C PHE A 274 -10.49 -10.74 -4.61
N TYR A 275 -11.42 -9.83 -4.31
CA TYR A 275 -12.08 -9.02 -5.33
C TYR A 275 -12.30 -7.61 -4.81
N TYR A 276 -11.73 -6.63 -5.50
CA TYR A 276 -11.60 -5.24 -5.01
C TYR A 276 -12.93 -4.56 -4.60
N THR A 277 -14.06 -5.00 -5.15
CA THR A 277 -15.39 -4.45 -4.84
C THR A 277 -16.00 -5.02 -3.56
N GLU A 278 -15.47 -6.13 -3.05
CA GLU A 278 -15.97 -6.78 -1.85
C GLU A 278 -15.44 -6.10 -0.58
N PRO A 279 -16.24 -5.99 0.50
CA PRO A 279 -15.77 -5.36 1.74
C PRO A 279 -14.52 -6.01 2.35
N ASP A 280 -14.36 -7.34 2.19
CA ASP A 280 -13.16 -8.05 2.68
C ASP A 280 -11.89 -7.66 1.92
N ALA A 281 -11.99 -7.01 0.75
CA ALA A 281 -10.83 -6.50 0.04
C ALA A 281 -10.02 -5.50 0.88
N MET A 282 -10.65 -4.81 1.85
CA MET A 282 -9.95 -3.90 2.78
C MET A 282 -9.45 -4.62 4.05
N ASN A 283 -9.42 -5.95 4.07
CA ASN A 283 -8.81 -6.69 5.16
C ASN A 283 -7.28 -6.65 5.05
N LYS A 284 -6.59 -6.22 6.12
CA LYS A 284 -5.11 -6.12 6.16
C LYS A 284 -4.35 -7.40 5.78
N LYS A 285 -5.00 -8.57 5.80
CA LYS A 285 -4.40 -9.84 5.34
C LYS A 285 -3.93 -9.80 3.88
N TRP A 286 -4.58 -9.00 3.03
CA TRP A 286 -4.26 -8.87 1.60
C TRP A 286 -3.12 -7.88 1.32
N TRP A 287 -2.90 -6.93 2.21
CA TRP A 287 -2.07 -5.75 1.96
C TRP A 287 -0.73 -5.86 2.68
N GLY A 288 0.29 -6.29 1.94
CA GLY A 288 1.67 -6.34 2.41
C GLY A 288 2.39 -4.99 2.31
N GLY A 289 3.65 -4.96 2.72
CA GLY A 289 4.50 -3.75 2.62
C GLY A 289 4.13 -2.62 3.59
N GLU A 290 4.76 -1.47 3.40
CA GLU A 290 4.54 -0.26 4.19
C GLU A 290 4.20 0.90 3.25
N PRO A 291 2.94 1.36 3.20
CA PRO A 291 2.56 2.52 2.41
C PRO A 291 3.18 3.81 2.95
N ILE A 292 3.38 4.78 2.06
CA ILE A 292 4.02 6.06 2.37
C ILE A 292 3.31 6.84 3.48
N TRP A 293 1.98 6.72 3.62
CA TRP A 293 1.25 7.36 4.71
C TRP A 293 1.57 6.72 6.06
N VAL A 294 1.77 5.39 6.12
CA VAL A 294 2.23 4.70 7.33
C VAL A 294 3.65 5.14 7.67
N THR A 295 4.54 5.20 6.69
CA THR A 295 5.93 5.67 6.89
C THR A 295 5.98 7.10 7.43
N ALA A 296 5.15 8.00 6.88
CA ALA A 296 5.05 9.37 7.32
C ALA A 296 4.54 9.48 8.76
N GLU A 297 3.42 8.81 9.10
CA GLU A 297 2.86 8.86 10.45
C GLU A 297 3.81 8.26 11.50
N LYS A 298 4.55 7.19 11.16
CA LYS A 298 5.63 6.64 12.03
C LYS A 298 6.71 7.66 12.36
N GLN A 299 6.95 8.60 11.46
CA GLN A 299 7.94 9.68 11.60
C GLN A 299 7.32 10.97 12.19
N GLY A 300 6.07 10.93 12.61
CA GLY A 300 5.35 12.08 13.15
C GLY A 300 4.90 13.09 12.09
N VAL A 301 4.92 12.70 10.82
CA VAL A 301 4.45 13.49 9.68
C VAL A 301 2.97 13.20 9.46
N LYS A 302 2.13 14.21 9.65
CA LYS A 302 0.68 14.10 9.46
C LYS A 302 0.30 13.90 8.00
N THR A 303 -0.63 13.00 7.76
CA THR A 303 -1.05 12.61 6.42
C THR A 303 -2.55 12.72 6.22
N ALA A 304 -2.96 13.00 4.99
CA ALA A 304 -4.34 12.94 4.53
C ALA A 304 -4.42 12.07 3.28
N VAL A 305 -5.34 11.11 3.27
CA VAL A 305 -5.56 10.22 2.14
C VAL A 305 -7.02 10.30 1.73
N HIS A 306 -7.23 10.79 0.51
CA HIS A 306 -8.53 10.95 -0.11
C HIS A 306 -8.74 9.86 -1.16
N MET A 307 -9.39 8.76 -0.72
CA MET A 307 -9.87 7.67 -1.58
C MET A 307 -8.78 6.86 -2.30
N TRP A 308 -7.55 6.80 -1.78
CA TRP A 308 -6.47 6.04 -2.43
C TRP A 308 -6.65 4.52 -2.24
N PRO A 309 -6.43 3.67 -3.28
CA PRO A 309 -6.54 2.22 -3.13
C PRO A 309 -5.67 1.65 -1.99
N GLY A 310 -6.29 0.92 -1.08
CA GLY A 310 -5.63 0.33 0.10
C GLY A 310 -5.54 1.23 1.33
N SER A 311 -5.96 2.50 1.25
CA SER A 311 -5.93 3.40 2.41
C SER A 311 -6.88 3.00 3.53
N GLU A 312 -7.95 2.27 3.20
CA GLU A 312 -8.95 1.77 4.16
C GLU A 312 -8.58 0.41 4.76
N ALA A 313 -7.41 -0.14 4.41
CA ALA A 313 -7.02 -1.48 4.82
C ALA A 313 -6.37 -1.59 6.21
N HIS A 314 -6.27 -0.48 6.96
CA HIS A 314 -5.74 -0.44 8.33
C HIS A 314 -4.36 -1.11 8.49
N ILE A 315 -3.47 -0.82 7.53
CA ILE A 315 -2.18 -1.48 7.36
C ILE A 315 -1.23 -1.14 8.52
N MET A 316 -0.60 -2.17 9.10
CA MET A 316 0.31 -2.06 10.26
C MET A 316 -0.30 -1.36 11.50
N ASP A 317 -1.64 -1.33 11.61
CA ASP A 317 -2.39 -0.68 12.69
C ASP A 317 -2.04 0.81 12.86
N ILE A 318 -1.69 1.50 11.76
CA ILE A 318 -1.38 2.92 11.71
C ILE A 318 -2.27 3.60 10.66
N GLU A 319 -3.08 4.55 11.12
CA GLU A 319 -4.02 5.29 10.29
C GLU A 319 -3.43 6.61 9.80
N PRO A 320 -3.76 7.04 8.57
CA PRO A 320 -3.62 8.43 8.19
C PRO A 320 -4.38 9.34 9.16
N THR A 321 -3.84 10.54 9.43
CA THR A 321 -4.52 11.52 10.28
C THR A 321 -5.89 11.91 9.72
N TYR A 322 -6.01 12.00 8.40
CA TYR A 322 -7.29 12.18 7.70
C TYR A 322 -7.45 11.08 6.66
N LEU A 323 -8.57 10.35 6.72
CA LEU A 323 -8.89 9.29 5.79
C LEU A 323 -10.32 9.48 5.29
N ASP A 324 -10.47 9.65 3.97
CA ASP A 324 -11.77 9.67 3.33
C ASP A 324 -12.00 8.35 2.59
N LYS A 325 -13.14 7.71 2.87
CA LYS A 325 -13.53 6.44 2.25
C LYS A 325 -13.86 6.60 0.77
N PHE A 326 -13.63 5.56 -0.01
CA PHE A 326 -13.96 5.56 -1.42
C PHE A 326 -15.46 5.77 -1.66
N ASN A 327 -15.78 6.73 -2.53
CA ASN A 327 -17.13 6.99 -3.01
C ASN A 327 -17.09 7.29 -4.50
N TYR A 328 -17.63 6.37 -5.31
CA TYR A 328 -17.64 6.48 -6.77
C TYR A 328 -18.49 7.65 -7.30
N LYS A 329 -19.40 8.20 -6.48
CA LYS A 329 -20.26 9.32 -6.89
C LYS A 329 -19.61 10.68 -6.73
N THR A 330 -18.45 10.75 -6.08
CA THR A 330 -17.79 12.02 -5.79
C THR A 330 -17.19 12.60 -7.05
N THR A 331 -17.66 13.78 -7.41
CA THR A 331 -17.26 14.52 -8.61
C THR A 331 -15.81 14.99 -8.54
N ILE A 332 -15.20 15.26 -9.70
CA ILE A 332 -13.87 15.89 -9.80
C ILE A 332 -13.82 17.21 -9.00
N LYS A 333 -14.89 18.01 -9.06
CA LYS A 333 -14.98 19.26 -8.31
C LYS A 333 -14.94 19.04 -6.79
N GLU A 334 -15.73 18.11 -6.26
CA GLU A 334 -15.73 17.80 -4.83
C GLU A 334 -14.35 17.29 -4.37
N LYS A 335 -13.67 16.49 -5.19
CA LYS A 335 -12.27 16.05 -4.93
C LYS A 335 -11.32 17.24 -4.86
N THR A 336 -11.45 18.19 -5.79
CA THR A 336 -10.65 19.42 -5.86
C THR A 336 -10.84 20.27 -4.60
N ASP A 337 -12.09 20.55 -4.23
CA ASP A 337 -12.44 21.32 -3.04
C ASP A 337 -11.92 20.63 -1.77
N ARG A 338 -12.00 19.29 -1.71
CA ARG A 338 -11.49 18.51 -0.58
C ARG A 338 -9.98 18.59 -0.42
N VAL A 339 -9.21 18.54 -1.50
CA VAL A 339 -7.74 18.70 -1.45
C VAL A 339 -7.36 20.07 -0.89
N LEU A 340 -8.02 21.13 -1.34
CA LEU A 340 -7.80 22.49 -0.83
C LEU A 340 -8.25 22.64 0.63
N GLU A 341 -9.36 22.01 1.02
CA GLU A 341 -9.82 21.99 2.42
C GLU A 341 -8.79 21.29 3.33
N LEU A 342 -8.25 20.15 2.91
CA LEU A 342 -7.21 19.41 3.64
C LEU A 342 -5.93 20.24 3.80
N LEU A 343 -5.56 20.99 2.76
CA LEU A 343 -4.44 21.92 2.81
C LEU A 343 -4.65 23.02 3.84
N ASP A 344 -5.88 23.49 4.03
CA ASP A 344 -6.24 24.56 4.98
C ASP A 344 -6.41 24.08 6.43
N LYS A 345 -6.43 22.75 6.69
CA LYS A 345 -6.49 22.21 8.05
C LYS A 345 -5.28 22.70 8.86
N GLY A 346 -5.51 23.09 10.12
CA GLY A 346 -4.44 23.54 11.02
C GLY A 346 -3.86 24.92 10.71
N ALA A 347 -4.58 25.78 9.98
CA ALA A 347 -4.21 27.19 9.79
C ALA A 347 -4.52 28.11 10.99
N SER A 348 -5.11 27.59 12.07
CA SER A 348 -5.44 28.37 13.27
C SER A 348 -4.19 28.68 14.10
N GLN A 349 -4.04 29.94 14.52
CA GLN A 349 -2.88 30.54 15.20
C GLN A 349 -2.71 30.18 16.68
N ASP A 350 -3.39 29.15 17.20
CA ASP A 350 -3.23 28.78 18.60
C ASP A 350 -1.94 27.96 18.77
N CYS A 351 -0.89 28.68 19.14
CA CYS A 351 0.50 28.24 19.29
C CYS A 351 0.73 27.19 20.40
N SER A 352 -0.31 26.50 20.88
CA SER A 352 -0.21 25.55 22.00
C SER A 352 -0.42 24.10 21.64
N ASP A 353 -1.05 23.72 20.51
CA ASP A 353 -1.31 22.31 20.22
C ASP A 353 -1.07 21.94 18.75
N GLN A 354 -0.01 21.15 18.56
CA GLN A 354 0.31 20.25 17.45
C GLN A 354 -0.23 20.62 16.06
N VAL A 355 0.70 20.95 15.15
CA VAL A 355 0.49 21.06 13.70
C VAL A 355 -0.42 19.93 13.18
N SER A 356 -1.71 20.22 13.03
CA SER A 356 -2.72 19.29 12.51
C SER A 356 -2.74 19.27 10.98
N ARG A 357 -2.00 20.18 10.33
CA ARG A 357 -1.93 20.26 8.88
C ARG A 357 -1.22 19.04 8.29
N PRO A 358 -1.83 18.32 7.34
CA PRO A 358 -1.15 17.24 6.64
C PRO A 358 0.00 17.78 5.79
N GLN A 359 1.14 17.07 5.84
CA GLN A 359 2.32 17.31 5.00
C GLN A 359 2.35 16.37 3.78
N LEU A 360 1.57 15.29 3.81
CA LEU A 360 1.32 14.44 2.66
C LEU A 360 -0.19 14.39 2.43
N ILE A 361 -0.64 14.80 1.25
CA ILE A 361 -2.03 14.70 0.80
C ILE A 361 -2.04 13.80 -0.42
N ALA A 362 -2.59 12.59 -0.32
CA ALA A 362 -2.76 11.68 -1.46
C ALA A 362 -4.22 11.69 -1.92
N ALA A 363 -4.47 11.89 -3.21
CA ALA A 363 -5.82 11.98 -3.77
C ALA A 363 -5.95 11.15 -5.05
N TYR A 364 -7.06 10.43 -5.17
CA TYR A 364 -7.36 9.55 -6.30
C TYR A 364 -8.54 10.06 -7.13
N VAL A 365 -8.37 10.06 -8.46
CA VAL A 365 -9.35 10.54 -9.44
C VAL A 365 -9.61 9.46 -10.50
N PRO A 366 -10.72 8.69 -10.40
CA PRO A 366 -10.99 7.53 -11.28
C PRO A 366 -11.61 7.87 -12.65
N HIS A 367 -11.94 9.14 -12.89
CA HIS A 367 -12.93 9.50 -13.91
C HIS A 367 -12.47 9.23 -15.35
N VAL A 368 -11.18 9.49 -15.64
CA VAL A 368 -10.63 9.28 -16.99
C VAL A 368 -10.63 7.79 -17.36
N ASP A 369 -10.27 6.92 -16.42
CA ASP A 369 -10.35 5.46 -16.59
C ASP A 369 -11.79 4.97 -16.81
N ILE A 370 -12.74 5.45 -16.00
CA ILE A 370 -14.16 5.08 -16.13
C ILE A 370 -14.69 5.39 -17.54
N ASP A 371 -14.46 6.62 -18.03
CA ASP A 371 -14.95 7.02 -19.34
C ASP A 371 -14.13 6.37 -20.47
N GLY A 372 -12.83 6.14 -20.26
CA GLY A 372 -11.98 5.39 -21.17
C GLY A 372 -12.45 3.95 -21.35
N HIS A 373 -12.94 3.30 -20.30
CA HIS A 373 -13.55 1.98 -20.39
C HIS A 373 -14.93 1.99 -21.06
N PHE A 374 -15.75 3.02 -20.82
CA PHE A 374 -17.10 3.08 -21.37
C PHE A 374 -17.13 3.44 -22.86
N TYR A 375 -16.29 4.38 -23.29
CA TYR A 375 -16.26 4.91 -24.65
C TYR A 375 -15.06 4.44 -25.46
N GLY A 376 -13.90 4.24 -24.82
CA GLY A 376 -12.62 3.98 -25.46
C GLY A 376 -11.69 5.20 -25.42
N PRO A 377 -10.36 5.00 -25.48
CA PRO A 377 -9.37 6.06 -25.26
C PRO A 377 -9.34 7.15 -26.32
N ASN A 378 -9.87 6.90 -27.53
CA ASN A 378 -9.80 7.80 -28.68
C ASN A 378 -11.18 8.32 -29.11
N THR A 379 -12.05 8.55 -28.13
CA THR A 379 -13.41 9.04 -28.36
C THR A 379 -13.54 10.53 -28.05
N THR A 380 -14.64 11.15 -28.49
CA THR A 380 -14.90 12.56 -28.17
C THR A 380 -15.31 12.72 -26.70
N GLU A 381 -15.99 11.71 -26.16
CA GLU A 381 -16.56 11.66 -24.83
C GLU A 381 -15.49 11.70 -23.73
N ILE A 382 -14.37 10.99 -23.89
CA ILE A 382 -13.27 11.04 -22.92
C ILE A 382 -12.58 12.42 -22.88
N ARG A 383 -12.70 13.24 -23.93
CA ARG A 383 -12.02 14.55 -24.02
C ARG A 383 -12.51 15.53 -22.96
N SER A 384 -13.81 15.55 -22.68
CA SER A 384 -14.36 16.41 -21.61
C SER A 384 -13.75 16.02 -20.26
N THR A 385 -13.64 14.73 -20.00
CA THR A 385 -13.14 14.21 -18.71
C THR A 385 -11.63 14.44 -18.55
N ILE A 386 -10.86 14.33 -19.64
CA ILE A 386 -9.45 14.75 -19.66
C ILE A 386 -9.32 16.25 -19.39
N SER A 387 -10.16 17.08 -20.02
CA SER A 387 -10.16 18.53 -19.79
C SER A 387 -10.57 18.87 -18.35
N ASP A 388 -11.52 18.14 -17.77
CA ASP A 388 -11.97 18.35 -16.39
C ASP A 388 -10.90 17.96 -15.36
N ALA A 389 -10.14 16.89 -15.64
CA ALA A 389 -8.97 16.53 -14.84
C ALA A 389 -7.87 17.61 -14.89
N ASP A 390 -7.62 18.20 -16.07
CA ASP A 390 -6.70 19.34 -16.21
C ASP A 390 -7.22 20.58 -15.46
N ASN A 391 -8.52 20.87 -15.57
CA ASN A 391 -9.18 21.98 -14.87
C ASN A 391 -9.09 21.82 -13.33
N MET A 392 -9.24 20.61 -12.80
CA MET A 392 -9.00 20.31 -11.38
C MET A 392 -7.59 20.73 -10.95
N LEU A 393 -6.58 20.37 -11.73
CA LEU A 393 -5.19 20.75 -11.42
C LEU A 393 -5.00 22.27 -11.51
N ASN A 394 -5.69 22.93 -12.44
CA ASN A 394 -5.66 24.38 -12.57
C ASN A 394 -6.29 25.06 -11.35
N GLU A 395 -7.44 24.57 -10.87
CA GLU A 395 -8.09 25.06 -9.66
C GLU A 395 -7.23 24.86 -8.41
N ILE A 396 -6.53 23.71 -8.29
CA ILE A 396 -5.57 23.46 -7.21
C ILE A 396 -4.42 24.47 -7.29
N TYR A 397 -3.81 24.64 -8.47
CA TYR A 397 -2.71 25.59 -8.69
C TYR A 397 -3.11 27.03 -8.32
N LEU A 398 -4.24 27.52 -8.84
CA LEU A 398 -4.79 28.84 -8.49
C LEU A 398 -5.16 28.92 -7.00
N GLY A 399 -5.55 27.81 -6.39
CA GLY A 399 -5.75 27.67 -4.95
C GLY A 399 -4.47 27.88 -4.16
N LEU A 400 -3.34 27.35 -4.62
CA LEU A 400 -2.03 27.53 -4.01
C LEU A 400 -1.50 28.95 -4.19
N GLU A 401 -1.64 29.52 -5.38
CA GLU A 401 -1.20 30.89 -5.68
C GLU A 401 -1.92 31.91 -4.77
N ARG A 402 -3.24 31.80 -4.64
CA ARG A 402 -4.04 32.65 -3.73
C ARG A 402 -3.61 32.54 -2.26
N ARG A 403 -2.99 31.42 -1.87
CA ARG A 403 -2.50 31.17 -0.50
C ARG A 403 -1.00 31.47 -0.34
N ASN A 404 -0.33 31.89 -1.41
CA ASN A 404 1.11 32.08 -1.50
C ASN A 404 1.90 30.81 -1.10
N LEU A 405 1.43 29.64 -1.56
CA LEU A 405 1.98 28.32 -1.20
C LEU A 405 2.80 27.65 -2.32
N THR A 406 2.97 28.32 -3.46
CA THR A 406 3.67 27.78 -4.65
C THR A 406 5.11 27.35 -4.35
N ASP A 407 5.84 28.10 -3.51
CA ASP A 407 7.22 27.74 -3.11
C ASP A 407 7.30 26.72 -1.97
N ILE A 408 6.16 26.29 -1.43
CA ILE A 408 6.05 25.46 -0.22
C ILE A 408 5.52 24.07 -0.53
N VAL A 409 4.55 24.00 -1.44
CA VAL A 409 3.84 22.78 -1.80
C VAL A 409 4.45 22.19 -3.06
N ASN A 410 4.81 20.90 -2.99
CA ASN A 410 5.15 20.11 -4.16
C ASN A 410 3.88 19.41 -4.66
N ILE A 411 3.53 19.57 -5.93
CA ILE A 411 2.47 18.77 -6.56
C ILE A 411 3.15 17.67 -7.38
N VAL A 412 2.75 16.42 -7.15
CA VAL A 412 3.15 15.26 -7.93
C VAL A 412 1.89 14.69 -8.55
N VAL A 413 1.83 14.69 -9.88
CA VAL A 413 0.73 14.08 -10.65
C VAL A 413 1.25 12.80 -11.26
N VAL A 414 0.53 11.72 -11.05
CA VAL A 414 0.85 10.38 -11.57
C VAL A 414 -0.37 9.75 -12.19
N SER A 415 -0.13 8.67 -12.93
CA SER A 415 -1.14 7.71 -13.35
C SER A 415 -0.61 6.32 -13.05
N ASP A 416 -1.51 5.38 -12.84
CA ASP A 416 -1.24 4.00 -12.50
C ASP A 416 -1.05 3.12 -13.74
N HIS A 417 -1.76 3.40 -14.84
CA HIS A 417 -1.59 2.75 -16.14
C HIS A 417 -2.11 3.62 -17.30
N GLY A 418 -1.92 3.12 -18.52
CA GLY A 418 -2.56 3.69 -19.72
C GLY A 418 -3.94 3.09 -20.00
N MET A 419 -4.41 3.27 -21.22
CA MET A 419 -5.67 2.72 -21.73
C MET A 419 -5.45 2.18 -23.15
N ALA A 420 -6.18 1.14 -23.55
CA ALA A 420 -6.06 0.53 -24.88
C ALA A 420 -7.43 0.24 -25.48
N THR A 421 -7.53 0.33 -26.81
CA THR A 421 -8.75 0.01 -27.55
C THR A 421 -8.91 -1.51 -27.65
N THR A 422 -10.07 -2.03 -27.27
CA THR A 422 -10.41 -3.45 -27.40
C THR A 422 -11.30 -3.70 -28.62
N ASP A 423 -11.16 -4.86 -29.25
CA ASP A 423 -12.00 -5.29 -30.38
C ASP A 423 -12.33 -6.78 -30.26
N ILE A 424 -13.55 -7.15 -30.66
CA ILE A 424 -14.03 -8.53 -30.69
C ILE A 424 -13.19 -9.36 -31.67
N ASP A 425 -12.71 -8.77 -32.76
CA ASP A 425 -11.87 -9.45 -33.75
C ASP A 425 -10.48 -9.82 -33.17
N ARG A 426 -10.08 -9.21 -32.04
CA ARG A 426 -8.85 -9.53 -31.29
C ARG A 426 -9.12 -10.40 -30.05
N MET A 427 -10.33 -10.90 -29.87
CA MET A 427 -10.70 -11.75 -28.74
C MET A 427 -10.31 -13.21 -29.02
N ILE A 428 -9.49 -13.78 -28.13
CA ILE A 428 -9.16 -15.21 -28.15
C ILE A 428 -10.08 -15.92 -27.16
N GLN A 429 -10.93 -16.83 -27.65
CA GLN A 429 -11.73 -17.70 -26.79
C GLN A 429 -10.97 -19.01 -26.54
N LEU A 430 -10.79 -19.36 -25.27
CA LEU A 430 -10.06 -20.59 -24.92
C LEU A 430 -10.82 -21.86 -25.33
N ASP A 431 -12.15 -21.83 -25.34
CA ASP A 431 -12.98 -22.96 -25.76
C ASP A 431 -12.76 -23.34 -27.24
N ASP A 432 -12.30 -22.39 -28.08
CA ASP A 432 -11.94 -22.68 -29.48
C ASP A 432 -10.57 -23.39 -29.59
N LEU A 433 -9.78 -23.39 -28.52
CA LEU A 433 -8.42 -23.93 -28.46
C LEU A 433 -8.30 -25.21 -27.62
N LEU A 434 -9.33 -25.52 -26.82
CA LEU A 434 -9.34 -26.64 -25.90
C LEU A 434 -10.35 -27.69 -26.39
N ASP A 435 -9.87 -28.92 -26.63
CA ASP A 435 -10.66 -30.08 -27.07
C ASP A 435 -11.53 -30.70 -25.96
#